data_AF-A0A8J3XLB6-F1
#
_entry.id   AF-A0A8J3XLB6-F1
#
_cell.length_a   1.000
_cell.length_b   1.000
_cell.length_c   1.000
_cell.angle_alpha   90.00
_cell.angle_beta   90.00
_cell.angle_gamma   90.00
#
_symmetry.space_group_name_H-M   'P 1'
#
loop_
_entity.id
_entity.type
_entity.pdbx_description
1 polymer ?
#
loop_
_entity_poly.entity_id
_entity_poly.type
_entity_poly.pdbx_seq_one_letter_code
_entity_poly.pdbx_strand_id
1 'polypeptide(L)'
;MQKRTSQAIATITCCAALTAGTASAAHAATPQAPPASSPRAATATPAALPSGTATATSFWDGVTASGKPMRYQTIASPYWPLGTTVKITYGDKTAVGVVEDFGPAEWAVAQHDIPAIVDLSEEMMAGLTGVRSNSVHVRFQVLSWGTGRVFRSAGTGYDLAMGRG
;
A
#
# COMPACT_ATOMS: atom_id res chain seq x y z
N MET A 1 12.35 -9.26 -54.60
CA MET A 1 11.36 -8.15 -54.54
C MET A 1 11.33 -7.60 -53.11
N GLN A 2 11.16 -6.30 -52.81
CA GLN A 2 10.07 -5.37 -53.18
C GLN A 2 8.70 -5.82 -52.61
N LYS A 3 7.88 -4.99 -51.93
CA LYS A 3 7.85 -3.51 -51.79
C LYS A 3 7.56 -3.06 -50.34
N ARG A 4 7.85 -1.78 -50.03
CA ARG A 4 7.26 -1.04 -48.89
C ARG A 4 6.12 -0.14 -49.41
N THR A 5 5.08 0.05 -48.61
CA THR A 5 3.95 0.99 -48.83
C THR A 5 3.43 1.38 -47.43
N SER A 6 3.23 2.60 -46.93
CA SER A 6 3.05 4.00 -47.43
C SER A 6 1.60 4.52 -47.33
N GLN A 7 1.45 5.67 -46.65
CA GLN A 7 0.27 6.57 -46.52
C GLN A 7 -0.96 5.98 -45.77
N ALA A 8 -1.90 6.76 -45.20
CA ALA A 8 -2.06 8.23 -45.10
C ALA A 8 -2.04 8.70 -43.60
N ILE A 9 -2.36 9.91 -43.06
CA ILE A 9 -3.21 11.11 -43.37
C ILE A 9 -4.74 10.79 -43.39
N ALA A 10 -5.71 11.55 -42.85
CA ALA A 10 -5.82 12.86 -42.15
C ALA A 10 -6.70 12.70 -40.85
N THR A 11 -7.31 13.67 -40.15
CA THR A 11 -7.63 15.12 -40.34
C THR A 11 -7.85 15.81 -38.97
N ILE A 12 -8.07 17.14 -38.94
CA ILE A 12 -8.50 17.95 -37.76
C ILE A 12 -10.00 18.27 -37.85
N THR A 13 -10.70 18.39 -36.72
CA THR A 13 -11.99 19.11 -36.59
C THR A 13 -11.98 19.99 -35.35
N CYS A 14 -12.60 21.17 -35.43
CA CYS A 14 -12.64 22.19 -34.37
C CYS A 14 -14.07 22.61 -34.05
N CYS A 15 -14.36 22.93 -32.78
CA CYS A 15 -15.42 23.86 -32.39
C CYS A 15 -15.11 24.47 -31.01
N ALA A 16 -15.45 25.74 -30.83
CA ALA A 16 -15.28 26.48 -29.58
C ALA A 16 -16.56 27.26 -29.26
N ALA A 17 -16.85 27.43 -27.97
CA ALA A 17 -17.77 28.46 -27.49
C ALA A 17 -17.44 28.81 -26.03
N LEU A 18 -16.97 30.05 -25.82
CA LEU A 18 -17.00 30.69 -24.50
C LEU A 18 -18.30 31.48 -24.41
N THR A 19 -19.02 31.37 -23.29
CA THR A 19 -20.08 32.33 -22.93
C THR A 19 -19.89 32.76 -21.47
N ALA A 20 -19.66 34.05 -21.27
CA ALA A 20 -19.62 34.68 -19.95
C ALA A 20 -20.92 35.48 -19.76
N GLY A 21 -21.63 35.24 -18.66
CA GLY A 21 -22.81 36.00 -18.25
C GLY A 21 -22.50 36.82 -16.99
N THR A 22 -22.97 38.07 -16.94
CA THR A 22 -22.78 38.99 -15.81
C THR A 22 -24.08 39.78 -15.52
N ALA A 23 -24.06 40.55 -14.42
CA ALA A 23 -25.19 41.19 -13.73
C ALA A 23 -26.05 40.22 -12.88
N SER A 24 -26.44 40.45 -11.62
CA SER A 24 -26.38 41.56 -10.62
C SER A 24 -27.77 42.10 -10.22
N ALA A 25 -27.85 42.66 -9.00
CA ALA A 25 -29.04 43.03 -8.21
C ALA A 25 -29.88 41.82 -7.71
N ALA A 26 -30.58 41.89 -6.57
CA ALA A 26 -30.79 43.00 -5.62
C ALA A 26 -30.72 42.55 -4.14
N HIS A 27 -30.70 43.51 -3.21
CA HIS A 27 -30.75 43.27 -1.76
C HIS A 27 -32.13 42.77 -1.27
N ALA A 28 -32.11 41.86 -0.31
CA ALA A 28 -33.13 41.73 0.74
C ALA A 28 -32.41 41.40 2.06
N ALA A 29 -32.60 42.22 3.10
CA ALA A 29 -31.90 42.07 4.37
C ALA A 29 -32.79 41.35 5.40
N THR A 30 -32.34 40.18 5.87
CA THR A 30 -33.00 39.39 6.92
C THR A 30 -32.18 39.48 8.21
N PRO A 31 -32.78 39.67 9.40
CA PRO A 31 -32.02 39.81 10.64
C PRO A 31 -31.15 38.59 10.96
N GLN A 32 -29.85 38.82 11.15
CA GLN A 32 -28.88 37.77 11.44
C GLN A 32 -28.91 37.40 12.93
N ALA A 33 -29.28 36.15 13.23
CA ALA A 33 -29.13 35.58 14.58
C ALA A 33 -27.63 35.53 14.98
N PRO A 34 -27.29 35.64 16.28
CA PRO A 34 -25.90 35.59 16.72
C PRO A 34 -25.23 34.26 16.30
N PRO A 35 -23.96 34.28 15.88
CA PRO A 35 -23.29 33.08 15.39
C PRO A 35 -23.15 32.06 16.51
N ALA A 36 -23.76 30.89 16.32
CA ALA A 36 -23.55 29.75 17.20
C ALA A 36 -22.06 29.35 17.18
N SER A 37 -21.42 29.32 18.35
CA SER A 37 -20.00 29.00 18.49
C SER A 37 -19.66 27.70 17.77
N SER A 38 -18.85 27.78 16.71
CA SER A 38 -18.44 26.59 15.95
C SER A 38 -17.72 25.62 16.89
N PRO A 39 -18.08 24.32 16.91
CA PRO A 39 -17.41 23.36 17.76
C PRO A 39 -15.93 23.30 17.37
N ARG A 40 -15.05 23.65 18.32
CA ARG A 40 -13.60 23.60 18.14
C ARG A 40 -13.23 22.18 17.72
N ALA A 41 -12.80 22.02 16.46
CA ALA A 41 -12.43 20.72 15.92
C ALA A 41 -11.38 20.07 16.83
N ALA A 42 -11.75 18.93 17.44
CA ALA A 42 -10.83 18.17 18.28
C ALA A 42 -9.68 17.70 17.39
N THR A 43 -8.45 18.10 17.72
CA THR A 43 -7.26 17.72 16.96
C THR A 43 -7.04 16.23 17.15
N ALA A 44 -7.44 15.43 16.15
CA ALA A 44 -7.32 13.99 16.21
C ALA A 44 -5.84 13.61 16.37
N THR A 45 -5.52 12.87 17.44
CA THR A 45 -4.21 12.24 17.59
C THR A 45 -3.93 11.39 16.35
N PRO A 46 -2.75 11.50 15.71
CA PRO A 46 -2.40 10.64 14.58
C PRO A 46 -2.56 9.17 14.96
N ALA A 47 -3.34 8.43 14.18
CA ALA A 47 -3.55 7.01 14.42
C ALA A 47 -2.21 6.26 14.37
N ALA A 48 -1.97 5.38 15.33
CA ALA A 48 -0.77 4.55 15.33
C ALA A 48 -0.74 3.66 14.08
N LEU A 49 0.44 3.47 13.49
CA LEU A 49 0.60 2.59 12.33
C LEU A 49 0.42 1.11 12.75
N PRO A 50 -0.12 0.24 11.87
CA PRO A 50 -0.42 -1.15 12.21
C PRO A 50 0.73 -1.95 12.80
N SER A 51 0.41 -2.76 13.79
CA SER A 51 1.32 -3.74 14.41
C SER A 51 0.53 -4.92 14.96
N GLY A 52 1.15 -6.09 15.00
CA GLY A 52 0.53 -7.31 15.53
C GLY A 52 1.47 -8.51 15.45
N THR A 53 0.94 -9.70 15.71
CA THR A 53 1.63 -10.98 15.47
C THR A 53 1.05 -11.64 14.23
N ALA A 54 1.89 -12.06 13.29
CA ALA A 54 1.46 -12.74 12.06
C ALA A 54 2.39 -13.89 11.72
N THR A 55 1.97 -14.79 10.81
CA THR A 55 2.94 -15.68 10.16
C THR A 55 3.74 -14.88 9.13
N ALA A 56 5.04 -15.19 9.07
CA ALA A 56 5.95 -14.76 8.03
C ALA A 56 6.50 -15.99 7.31
N THR A 57 6.36 -16.02 6.00
CA THR A 57 6.89 -17.04 5.08
C THR A 57 8.18 -16.55 4.44
N SER A 58 8.90 -17.42 3.73
CA SER A 58 10.14 -17.08 3.00
C SER A 58 9.92 -17.09 1.49
N PHE A 59 10.43 -16.09 0.77
CA PHE A 59 10.40 -16.07 -0.70
C PHE A 59 11.74 -15.71 -1.34
N TRP A 60 11.83 -16.01 -2.64
CA TRP A 60 12.88 -15.57 -3.55
C TRP A 60 12.28 -15.28 -4.94
N ASP A 61 12.69 -14.17 -5.54
CA ASP A 61 12.49 -13.83 -6.96
C ASP A 61 13.76 -13.13 -7.48
N GLY A 62 13.99 -13.14 -8.79
CA GLY A 62 15.03 -12.36 -9.44
C GLY A 62 14.67 -10.86 -9.53
N VAL A 63 13.40 -10.51 -9.77
CA VAL A 63 12.95 -9.10 -9.88
C VAL A 63 11.54 -8.93 -9.29
N THR A 64 11.46 -8.12 -8.23
CA THR A 64 10.22 -7.83 -7.50
C THR A 64 9.19 -7.02 -8.29
N ALA A 65 7.92 -7.01 -7.86
CA ALA A 65 6.86 -6.15 -8.44
C ALA A 65 7.14 -4.63 -8.38
N SER A 66 8.15 -4.18 -7.62
CA SER A 66 8.70 -2.81 -7.65
C SER A 66 9.71 -2.53 -8.77
N GLY A 67 10.10 -3.55 -9.55
CA GLY A 67 11.12 -3.48 -10.60
C GLY A 67 12.57 -3.56 -10.10
N LYS A 68 12.77 -3.80 -8.79
CA LYS A 68 14.10 -3.94 -8.18
C LYS A 68 14.52 -5.41 -8.07
N PRO A 69 15.82 -5.72 -8.19
CA PRO A 69 16.33 -7.02 -7.77
C PRO A 69 16.13 -7.20 -6.26
N MET A 70 15.90 -8.45 -5.88
CA MET A 70 15.69 -8.85 -4.49
C MET A 70 16.99 -8.76 -3.66
N ARG A 71 16.85 -8.43 -2.37
CA ARG A 71 17.96 -8.35 -1.39
C ARG A 71 17.44 -8.61 0.03
N TYR A 72 18.34 -8.71 1.00
CA TYR A 72 18.01 -8.79 2.44
C TYR A 72 16.80 -7.96 2.89
N GLN A 73 16.75 -6.64 2.66
CA GLN A 73 15.64 -5.79 3.13
C GLN A 73 14.34 -5.89 2.31
N THR A 74 14.30 -6.69 1.25
CA THR A 74 13.07 -6.91 0.47
C THR A 74 12.10 -7.80 1.26
N ILE A 75 10.86 -7.35 1.40
CA ILE A 75 9.72 -8.16 1.85
C ILE A 75 8.57 -8.05 0.84
N ALA A 76 7.69 -9.05 0.82
CA ALA A 76 6.43 -8.99 0.09
C ALA A 76 5.26 -8.81 1.07
N SER A 77 4.19 -8.13 0.64
CA SER A 77 2.89 -8.18 1.31
C SER A 77 1.79 -7.88 0.29
N PRO A 78 0.65 -8.58 0.28
CA PRO A 78 -0.43 -8.24 -0.64
C PRO A 78 -1.25 -7.05 -0.14
N TYR A 79 -1.19 -6.73 1.16
CA TYR A 79 -2.07 -5.79 1.86
C TYR A 79 -1.47 -4.39 2.05
N TRP A 80 -0.17 -4.23 1.84
CA TRP A 80 0.54 -2.97 2.07
C TRP A 80 1.02 -2.35 0.74
N PRO A 81 1.03 -1.00 0.62
CA PRO A 81 1.59 -0.33 -0.55
C PRO A 81 3.07 -0.66 -0.78
N LEU A 82 3.49 -0.80 -2.05
CA LEU A 82 4.92 -0.84 -2.37
C LEU A 82 5.62 0.42 -1.82
N GLY A 83 6.77 0.23 -1.17
CA GLY A 83 7.51 1.23 -0.39
C GLY A 83 7.18 1.27 1.10
N THR A 84 6.20 0.50 1.60
CA THR A 84 5.88 0.44 3.04
C THR A 84 7.05 -0.15 3.81
N THR A 85 7.51 0.56 4.84
CA THR A 85 8.62 0.11 5.68
C THR A 85 8.08 -0.57 6.93
N VAL A 86 8.57 -1.78 7.23
CA VAL A 86 8.04 -2.64 8.31
C VAL A 86 9.19 -3.21 9.13
N LYS A 87 9.11 -3.08 10.46
CA LYS A 87 9.99 -3.81 11.39
C LYS A 87 9.40 -5.19 11.65
N ILE A 88 10.21 -6.22 11.44
CA ILE A 88 9.91 -7.63 11.72
C ILE A 88 10.71 -8.04 12.96
N THR A 89 10.09 -8.75 13.89
CA THR A 89 10.71 -9.23 15.14
C THR A 89 10.47 -10.71 15.32
N TYR A 90 11.55 -11.49 15.47
CA TYR A 90 11.50 -12.93 15.73
C TYR A 90 12.32 -13.21 17.00
N GLY A 91 11.64 -13.64 18.07
CA GLY A 91 12.24 -13.74 19.40
C GLY A 91 12.68 -12.35 19.92
N ASP A 92 13.99 -12.22 20.12
CA ASP A 92 14.75 -11.02 20.49
C ASP A 92 15.30 -10.25 19.26
N LYS A 93 15.52 -10.92 18.14
CA LYS A 93 16.07 -10.33 16.90
C LYS A 93 15.06 -9.47 16.16
N THR A 94 15.56 -8.41 15.52
CA THR A 94 14.77 -7.54 14.64
C THR A 94 15.44 -7.33 13.29
N ALA A 95 14.62 -7.14 12.26
CA ALA A 95 15.03 -6.66 10.94
C ALA A 95 14.04 -5.56 10.49
N VAL A 96 14.46 -4.72 9.55
CA VAL A 96 13.57 -3.75 8.89
C VAL A 96 13.55 -4.05 7.39
N GLY A 97 12.36 -4.30 6.87
CA GLY A 97 12.10 -4.57 5.47
C GLY A 97 11.32 -3.43 4.79
N VAL A 98 11.36 -3.42 3.46
CA VAL A 98 10.53 -2.56 2.61
C VAL A 98 9.70 -3.46 1.71
N VAL A 99 8.38 -3.24 1.70
CA VAL A 99 7.43 -3.93 0.82
C VAL A 99 7.77 -3.55 -0.62
N GLU A 100 8.35 -4.50 -1.35
CA GLU A 100 8.81 -4.31 -2.73
C GLU A 100 8.17 -5.32 -3.68
N ASP A 101 7.44 -6.30 -3.15
CA ASP A 101 6.78 -7.34 -3.92
C ASP A 101 5.38 -7.72 -3.38
N PHE A 102 4.65 -8.55 -4.12
CA PHE A 102 3.29 -8.99 -3.81
C PHE A 102 3.18 -10.50 -3.55
N GLY A 103 3.18 -10.87 -2.27
CA GLY A 103 3.00 -12.21 -1.73
C GLY A 103 2.80 -12.11 -0.20
N PRO A 104 2.18 -13.10 0.47
CA PRO A 104 1.89 -14.43 -0.07
C PRO A 104 0.64 -14.50 -0.97
N ALA A 105 0.49 -15.61 -1.70
CA ALA A 105 -0.73 -15.95 -2.44
C ALA A 105 -1.86 -16.40 -1.48
N GLU A 106 -3.14 -16.29 -1.85
CA GLU A 106 -4.28 -16.48 -0.89
C GLU A 106 -4.23 -17.81 -0.14
N TRP A 107 -3.91 -18.91 -0.83
CA TRP A 107 -3.80 -20.23 -0.23
C TRP A 107 -2.69 -20.28 0.82
N ALA A 108 -1.56 -19.60 0.58
CA ALA A 108 -0.45 -19.48 1.51
C ALA A 108 -0.77 -18.52 2.66
N VAL A 109 -1.58 -17.48 2.44
CA VAL A 109 -2.09 -16.63 3.53
C VAL A 109 -2.98 -17.42 4.49
N ALA A 110 -3.87 -18.26 3.94
CA ALA A 110 -4.97 -18.90 4.67
C ALA A 110 -4.66 -20.28 5.28
N GLN A 111 -3.55 -20.93 4.92
CA GLN A 111 -3.20 -22.28 5.42
C GLN A 111 -2.61 -22.31 6.85
N HIS A 112 -2.25 -21.15 7.41
CA HIS A 112 -1.59 -21.05 8.72
C HIS A 112 -2.58 -20.72 9.85
N ASP A 113 -2.21 -21.09 11.08
CA ASP A 113 -2.96 -20.83 12.31
C ASP A 113 -3.12 -19.33 12.60
N ILE A 114 -2.08 -18.55 12.31
CA ILE A 114 -2.12 -17.09 12.18
C ILE A 114 -1.86 -16.76 10.71
N PRO A 115 -2.69 -15.94 10.03
CA PRO A 115 -2.51 -15.66 8.60
C PRO A 115 -1.11 -15.18 8.22
N ALA A 116 -0.58 -15.68 7.10
CA ALA A 116 0.71 -15.23 6.56
C ALA A 116 0.52 -13.94 5.75
N ILE A 117 0.82 -12.78 6.34
CA ILE A 117 0.58 -11.46 5.72
C ILE A 117 1.82 -10.88 5.01
N VAL A 118 2.98 -11.54 5.17
CA VAL A 118 4.29 -11.05 4.74
C VAL A 118 5.19 -12.22 4.34
N ASP A 119 5.81 -12.13 3.16
CA ASP A 119 6.99 -12.94 2.85
C ASP A 119 8.27 -12.15 3.18
N LEU A 120 9.22 -12.79 3.86
CA LEU A 120 10.56 -12.26 4.09
C LEU A 120 11.49 -12.79 3.02
N SER A 121 12.47 -11.98 2.58
CA SER A 121 13.55 -12.54 1.78
C SER A 121 14.20 -13.74 2.48
N GLU A 122 14.57 -14.76 1.73
CA GLU A 122 15.31 -15.92 2.26
C GLU A 122 16.56 -15.51 3.07
N GLU A 123 17.20 -14.39 2.72
CA GLU A 123 18.33 -13.82 3.48
C GLU A 123 17.90 -13.23 4.83
N MET A 124 16.76 -12.53 4.89
CA MET A 124 16.20 -12.02 6.14
C MET A 124 15.70 -13.17 7.03
N MET A 125 15.03 -14.15 6.44
CA MET A 125 14.56 -15.35 7.15
C MET A 125 15.73 -16.14 7.75
N ALA A 126 16.84 -16.30 7.00
CA ALA A 126 18.08 -16.89 7.51
C ALA A 126 18.71 -16.05 8.65
N GLY A 127 18.79 -14.73 8.50
CA GLY A 127 19.37 -13.85 9.54
C GLY A 127 18.57 -13.87 10.85
N LEU A 128 17.25 -13.88 10.76
CA LEU A 128 16.35 -13.98 11.92
C LEU A 128 16.35 -15.39 12.51
N THR A 129 16.00 -16.42 11.74
CA THR A 129 15.69 -17.76 12.27
C THR A 129 16.86 -18.74 12.27
N GLY A 130 17.91 -18.47 11.50
CA GLY A 130 18.98 -19.43 11.19
C GLY A 130 18.63 -20.41 10.06
N VAL A 131 17.37 -20.42 9.59
CA VAL A 131 16.88 -21.27 8.49
C VAL A 131 16.45 -20.38 7.32
N ARG A 132 16.85 -20.75 6.11
CA ARG A 132 16.67 -19.93 4.90
C ARG A 132 15.23 -19.94 4.36
N SER A 133 14.70 -21.14 4.11
CA SER A 133 13.35 -21.35 3.60
C SER A 133 12.48 -21.88 4.76
N ASN A 134 11.50 -21.11 5.24
CA ASN A 134 10.86 -21.34 6.55
C ASN A 134 9.46 -20.68 6.64
N SER A 135 8.73 -20.96 7.72
CA SER A 135 7.48 -20.29 8.09
C SER A 135 7.43 -20.12 9.61
N VAL A 136 7.34 -18.89 10.10
CA VAL A 136 7.44 -18.58 11.55
C VAL A 136 6.48 -17.48 11.97
N HIS A 137 6.02 -17.51 13.22
CA HIS A 137 5.32 -16.36 13.81
C HIS A 137 6.30 -15.22 14.11
N VAL A 138 5.94 -14.00 13.73
CA VAL A 138 6.72 -12.78 13.98
C VAL A 138 5.82 -11.68 14.53
N ARG A 139 6.40 -10.74 15.28
CA ARG A 139 5.75 -9.44 15.54
C ARG A 139 6.13 -8.48 14.41
N PHE A 140 5.14 -7.88 13.76
CA PHE A 140 5.35 -6.83 12.76
C PHE A 140 4.97 -5.46 13.33
N GLN A 141 5.62 -4.40 12.84
CA GLN A 141 5.22 -3.02 13.07
C GLN A 141 5.49 -2.20 11.81
N VAL A 142 4.45 -1.65 11.19
CA VAL A 142 4.57 -0.68 10.09
C VAL A 142 5.20 0.60 10.64
N LEU A 143 6.29 1.04 10.01
CA LEU A 143 7.05 2.25 10.40
C LEU A 143 6.71 3.44 9.51
N SER A 144 6.39 3.20 8.24
CA SER A 144 5.89 4.21 7.31
C SER A 144 5.12 3.55 6.17
N TRP A 145 4.06 4.21 5.68
CA TRP A 145 3.35 3.78 4.49
C TRP A 145 4.14 4.08 3.21
N GLY A 146 4.10 3.14 2.27
CA GLY A 146 4.55 3.37 0.90
C GLY A 146 3.52 4.15 0.08
N THR A 147 3.97 4.69 -1.06
CA THR A 147 3.11 5.43 -2.00
C THR A 147 2.87 4.67 -3.31
N GLY A 148 3.33 3.42 -3.40
CA GLY A 148 3.13 2.56 -4.56
C GLY A 148 1.78 1.83 -4.58
N ARG A 149 1.64 0.89 -5.52
CA ARG A 149 0.43 0.06 -5.66
C ARG A 149 0.24 -0.86 -4.45
N VAL A 150 -1.00 -1.21 -4.15
CA VAL A 150 -1.41 -2.30 -3.24
C VAL A 150 -1.98 -3.42 -4.10
N PHE A 151 -1.80 -4.69 -3.72
CA PHE A 151 -2.39 -5.82 -4.46
C PHE A 151 -3.81 -6.15 -3.99
N ARG A 152 -4.11 -5.97 -2.69
CA ARG A 152 -5.40 -6.30 -2.09
C ARG A 152 -5.86 -5.28 -1.03
N SER A 153 -7.14 -4.95 -1.08
CA SER A 153 -7.84 -4.10 -0.11
C SER A 153 -8.80 -4.87 0.81
N ALA A 154 -8.80 -6.21 0.73
CA ALA A 154 -9.61 -7.14 1.52
C ALA A 154 -9.01 -8.57 1.39
N GLY A 155 -9.50 -9.53 2.19
CA GLY A 155 -9.11 -10.94 2.12
C GLY A 155 -8.64 -11.50 3.46
N THR A 156 -8.22 -12.77 3.47
CA THR A 156 -7.77 -13.44 4.71
C THR A 156 -6.58 -12.71 5.32
N GLY A 157 -6.65 -12.33 6.60
CA GLY A 157 -5.56 -11.60 7.26
C GLY A 157 -5.44 -10.11 6.88
N TYR A 158 -6.36 -9.54 6.07
CA TYR A 158 -6.37 -8.10 5.77
C TYR A 158 -6.53 -7.24 7.04
N ASP A 159 -7.47 -7.61 7.92
CA ASP A 159 -7.67 -6.91 9.19
C ASP A 159 -6.45 -7.03 10.11
N LEU A 160 -5.81 -8.20 10.17
CA LEU A 160 -4.55 -8.40 10.89
C LEU A 160 -3.46 -7.47 10.36
N ALA A 161 -3.24 -7.42 9.03
CA ALA A 161 -2.27 -6.54 8.39
C ALA A 161 -2.56 -5.04 8.61
N MET A 162 -3.78 -4.69 8.99
CA MET A 162 -4.21 -3.33 9.33
C MET A 162 -4.33 -3.08 10.84
N GLY A 163 -3.86 -4.01 11.69
CA GLY A 163 -3.85 -3.85 13.15
C GLY A 163 -5.22 -3.98 13.81
N ARG A 164 -6.12 -4.77 13.22
CA ARG A 164 -7.51 -5.01 13.67
C ARG A 164 -7.83 -6.49 13.93
N GLY A 165 -6.83 -7.37 13.89
CA GLY A 165 -6.93 -8.81 14.18
C GLY A 165 -6.30 -9.17 15.52
#